data_AF-X0WNM8-F1
#
_entry.id   AF-X0WNM8-F1
#
_cell.length_a   1.000
_cell.length_b   1.000
_cell.length_c   1.000
_cell.angle_alpha   90.00
_cell.angle_beta   90.00
_cell.angle_gamma   90.00
#
_symmetry.space_group_name_H-M   'P 1'
#
loop_
_entity.id
_entity.type
_entity.pdbx_description
1 polymer ?
#
loop_
_entity_poly.entity_id
_entity_poly.type
_entity_poly.pdbx_seq_one_letter_code
_entity_poly.pdbx_strand_id
1 'polypeptide(L)'
;MNPFLFLFRELLGSIRARSALFFALTGLLLFLFLAVVGTFFLVPSPSLAEAGEEGSLPIEEIQVHLSPRLSSATVDRMYLDIRAREDVERVVFRFSQELDRVASGGVFVIDPASPDVASKLVVDMQSLNGVTEVVERRSQGEPIRSPLSTAARIGLLSSLVVTIALSLL
;
A
#
# COMPACT_ATOMS: atom_id res chain seq x y z
N MET A 1 68.59 -21.51 23.06
CA MET A 1 67.29 -21.29 22.38
C MET A 1 67.56 -20.69 21.02
N ASN A 2 67.10 -21.34 19.94
CA ASN A 2 67.40 -20.89 18.59
C ASN A 2 66.57 -19.62 18.27
N PRO A 3 67.18 -18.45 18.03
CA PRO A 3 66.48 -17.17 17.84
C PRO A 3 65.48 -17.21 16.67
N PHE A 4 65.74 -18.08 15.68
CA PHE A 4 64.84 -18.31 14.56
C PHE A 4 63.47 -18.87 14.99
N LEU A 5 63.43 -19.81 15.94
CA LEU A 5 62.18 -20.41 16.43
C LEU A 5 61.35 -19.44 17.27
N PHE A 6 62.01 -18.52 17.98
CA PHE A 6 61.34 -17.45 18.73
C PHE A 6 60.68 -16.45 17.78
N LEU A 7 61.43 -15.92 16.80
CA LEU A 7 60.91 -15.04 15.76
C LEU A 7 59.78 -15.69 14.95
N PHE A 8 59.88 -16.97 14.60
CA PHE A 8 58.84 -17.69 13.87
C PHE A 8 57.54 -17.85 14.68
N ARG A 9 57.66 -18.08 16.01
CA ARG A 9 56.51 -18.17 16.92
C ARG A 9 55.84 -16.81 17.15
N GLU A 10 56.64 -15.76 17.29
CA GLU A 10 56.16 -14.37 17.37
C GLU A 10 55.44 -13.95 16.06
N LEU A 11 56.01 -14.30 14.90
CA LEU A 11 55.40 -14.08 13.58
C LEU A 11 54.09 -14.85 13.45
N LEU A 12 54.06 -16.15 13.77
CA LEU A 12 52.82 -16.93 13.75
C LEU A 12 51.77 -16.38 14.72
N GLY A 13 52.17 -15.91 15.91
CA GLY A 13 51.28 -15.29 16.89
C GLY A 13 50.68 -13.97 16.38
N SER A 14 51.50 -13.13 15.74
CA SER A 14 51.07 -11.86 15.13
C SER A 14 50.12 -12.08 13.95
N ILE A 15 50.36 -13.12 13.15
CA ILE A 15 49.48 -13.52 12.05
C ILE A 15 48.16 -14.05 12.61
N ARG A 16 48.18 -14.87 13.67
CA ARG A 16 46.97 -15.41 14.30
C ARG A 16 46.09 -14.31 14.90
N ALA A 17 46.68 -13.32 15.57
CA ALA A 17 45.96 -12.19 16.15
C ALA A 17 45.36 -11.28 15.06
N ARG A 18 46.12 -11.01 13.99
CA ARG A 18 45.60 -10.27 12.83
C ARG A 18 44.47 -11.04 12.13
N SER A 19 44.64 -12.33 11.86
CA SER A 19 43.60 -13.17 11.24
C SER A 19 42.34 -13.29 12.11
N ALA A 20 42.48 -13.39 13.44
CA ALA A 20 41.34 -13.38 14.35
C ALA A 20 40.60 -12.03 14.33
N LEU A 21 41.34 -10.93 14.22
CA LEU A 21 40.76 -9.59 14.10
C LEU A 21 40.02 -9.41 12.76
N PHE A 22 40.57 -9.90 11.65
CA PHE A 22 39.87 -9.94 10.36
C PHE A 22 38.60 -10.79 10.43
N PHE A 23 38.68 -11.99 11.01
CA PHE A 23 37.51 -12.86 11.16
C PHE A 23 36.40 -12.22 11.99
N ALA A 24 36.75 -11.56 13.10
CA ALA A 24 35.80 -10.82 13.93
C ALA A 24 35.20 -9.61 13.19
N LEU A 25 36.00 -8.90 12.41
CA LEU A 25 35.57 -7.77 11.60
C LEU A 25 34.60 -8.21 10.48
N THR A 26 34.92 -9.29 9.78
CA THR A 26 34.05 -9.88 8.75
C THR A 26 32.74 -10.37 9.36
N GLY A 27 32.80 -11.01 10.53
CA GLY A 27 31.59 -11.40 11.27
C GLY A 27 30.70 -10.21 11.64
N LEU A 28 31.30 -9.13 12.15
CA LEU A 28 30.58 -7.90 12.48
C LEU A 28 29.92 -7.26 11.25
N LEU A 29 30.64 -7.20 10.12
CA LEU A 29 30.13 -6.69 8.85
C LEU A 29 28.95 -7.52 8.33
N LEU A 30 29.04 -8.85 8.46
CA LEU A 30 27.96 -9.75 8.07
C LEU A 30 26.71 -9.53 8.93
N PHE A 31 26.87 -9.37 10.25
CA PHE A 31 25.75 -9.03 11.13
C PHE A 31 25.12 -7.67 10.80
N LEU A 32 25.94 -6.66 10.47
CA LEU A 32 25.46 -5.35 10.05
C LEU A 32 24.67 -5.43 8.74
N PHE A 33 25.17 -6.21 7.76
CA PHE A 33 24.47 -6.48 6.51
C PHE A 33 23.10 -7.14 6.76
N LEU A 34 23.05 -8.18 7.59
CA LEU A 34 21.79 -8.86 7.93
C LEU A 34 20.81 -7.92 8.65
N ALA A 35 21.29 -7.04 9.53
CA ALA A 35 20.45 -6.07 10.23
C ALA A 35 19.82 -5.06 9.24
N VAL A 36 20.60 -4.54 8.29
CA VAL A 36 20.09 -3.65 7.23
C VAL A 36 19.06 -4.37 6.35
N VAL A 37 19.34 -5.59 5.90
CA VAL A 37 18.38 -6.40 5.14
C VAL A 37 17.12 -6.68 5.98
N GLY A 38 17.26 -7.01 7.26
CA GLY A 38 16.16 -7.23 8.19
C GLY A 38 15.26 -6.01 8.35
N THR A 39 15.81 -4.80 8.33
CA THR A 39 14.98 -3.58 8.36
C THR A 39 14.06 -3.44 7.15
N PHE A 40 14.43 -3.95 5.96
CA PHE A 40 13.53 -3.98 4.81
C PHE A 40 12.33 -4.93 5.01
N PHE A 41 12.49 -5.98 5.81
CA PHE A 41 11.40 -6.92 6.15
C PHE A 41 10.58 -6.51 7.37
N LEU A 42 11.16 -5.68 8.26
CA LEU A 42 10.48 -5.12 9.44
C LEU A 42 9.66 -3.87 9.13
N VAL A 43 9.88 -3.24 7.97
CA VAL A 43 8.98 -2.20 7.48
C VAL A 43 7.69 -2.90 7.09
N PRO A 44 6.56 -2.60 7.75
CA PRO A 44 5.28 -3.14 7.34
C PRO A 44 5.06 -2.72 5.89
N SER A 45 4.93 -3.70 4.98
CA SER A 45 4.15 -3.44 3.78
C SER A 45 2.82 -2.88 4.27
N PRO A 46 2.29 -1.79 3.69
CA PRO A 46 0.93 -1.40 3.97
C PRO A 46 0.03 -2.54 3.49
N SER A 47 -0.18 -3.53 4.35
CA SER A 47 -1.24 -4.49 4.23
C SER A 47 -2.52 -3.69 4.33
N LEU A 48 -3.34 -3.81 3.31
CA LEU A 48 -4.69 -3.28 3.14
C LEU A 48 -5.69 -3.75 4.23
N ALA A 49 -5.28 -3.90 5.48
CA ALA A 49 -6.09 -4.52 6.51
C ALA A 49 -5.64 -4.07 7.91
N GLU A 50 -6.07 -2.89 8.34
CA GLU A 50 -6.69 -2.76 9.65
C GLU A 50 -8.01 -2.02 9.46
N ALA A 51 -9.05 -2.84 9.27
CA ALA A 51 -10.44 -2.48 9.47
C ALA A 51 -10.56 -2.03 10.92
N GLY A 52 -10.73 -0.73 11.13
CA GLY A 52 -10.69 -0.18 12.49
C GLY A 52 -11.03 1.29 12.60
N GLU A 53 -11.69 1.90 11.61
CA GLU A 53 -12.35 3.22 11.77
C GLU A 53 -13.24 3.51 10.54
N GLU A 54 -14.08 2.54 10.16
CA GLU A 54 -15.04 2.62 9.04
C GLU A 54 -16.19 3.62 9.28
N GLY A 55 -16.00 4.68 10.05
CA GLY A 55 -17.03 5.66 10.40
C GLY A 55 -16.73 7.12 10.03
N SER A 56 -15.46 7.48 9.78
CA SER A 56 -15.05 8.89 9.79
C SER A 56 -14.50 9.44 8.46
N LEU A 57 -14.37 8.62 7.42
CA LEU A 57 -13.85 9.08 6.13
C LEU A 57 -14.99 9.60 5.24
N PRO A 58 -14.79 10.73 4.53
CA PRO A 58 -15.81 11.27 3.64
C PRO A 58 -16.10 10.30 2.50
N ILE A 59 -17.39 10.15 2.16
CA ILE A 59 -17.84 9.37 1.01
C ILE A 59 -17.53 10.19 -0.25
N GLU A 60 -16.66 9.67 -1.10
CA GLU A 60 -16.26 10.33 -2.36
C GLU A 60 -17.05 9.80 -3.56
N GLU A 61 -17.37 8.51 -3.54
CA GLU A 61 -17.98 7.83 -4.68
C GLU A 61 -19.06 6.88 -4.15
N ILE A 62 -20.24 6.89 -4.77
CA ILE A 62 -21.35 5.99 -4.45
C ILE A 62 -21.61 5.12 -5.67
N GLN A 63 -21.51 3.81 -5.51
CA GLN A 63 -21.78 2.84 -6.57
C GLN A 63 -23.15 2.21 -6.36
N VAL A 64 -24.06 2.47 -7.27
CA VAL A 64 -25.43 1.95 -7.22
C VAL A 64 -25.56 0.83 -8.26
N HIS A 65 -25.63 -0.41 -7.77
CA HIS A 65 -25.81 -1.58 -8.61
C HIS A 65 -27.28 -1.73 -8.99
N LEU A 66 -27.51 -1.92 -10.29
CA LEU A 66 -28.83 -2.04 -10.88
C LEU A 66 -29.16 -3.50 -11.18
N SER A 67 -30.43 -3.83 -11.02
CA SER A 67 -30.95 -5.14 -11.40
C SER A 67 -30.77 -5.38 -12.90
N PRO A 68 -30.22 -6.55 -13.32
CA PRO A 68 -30.04 -6.89 -14.73
C PRO A 68 -31.37 -7.09 -15.47
N ARG A 69 -32.50 -7.07 -14.75
CA ARG A 69 -33.86 -7.19 -15.32
C ARG A 69 -34.46 -5.85 -15.74
N LEU A 70 -33.80 -4.73 -15.44
CA LEU A 70 -34.29 -3.42 -15.81
C LEU A 70 -34.21 -3.21 -17.33
N SER A 71 -35.24 -2.57 -17.88
CA SER A 71 -35.23 -2.17 -19.29
C SER A 71 -34.28 -0.98 -19.50
N SER A 72 -33.66 -0.89 -20.69
CA SER A 72 -32.79 0.26 -21.03
C SER A 72 -33.51 1.59 -20.84
N ALA A 73 -34.79 1.68 -21.23
CA ALA A 73 -35.59 2.90 -21.07
C ALA A 73 -35.80 3.29 -19.60
N THR A 74 -35.85 2.31 -18.69
CA THR A 74 -35.91 2.58 -17.24
C THR A 74 -34.57 3.10 -16.73
N VAL A 75 -33.46 2.47 -17.15
CA VAL A 75 -32.11 2.89 -16.77
C VAL A 75 -31.81 4.32 -17.26
N ASP A 76 -32.19 4.65 -18.50
CA ASP A 76 -31.98 5.99 -19.06
C ASP A 76 -32.78 7.07 -18.29
N ARG A 77 -34.03 6.77 -17.90
CA ARG A 77 -34.81 7.67 -17.05
C ARG A 77 -34.17 7.85 -15.68
N MET A 78 -33.78 6.76 -15.04
CA MET A 78 -33.08 6.83 -13.74
C MET A 78 -31.80 7.66 -13.83
N TYR A 79 -31.02 7.50 -14.91
CA TYR A 79 -29.81 8.29 -15.13
C TYR A 79 -30.11 9.79 -15.22
N LEU A 80 -31.13 10.17 -15.99
CA LEU A 80 -31.54 11.57 -16.12
C LEU A 80 -32.09 12.14 -14.80
N ASP A 81 -32.89 11.37 -14.07
CA ASP A 81 -33.46 11.76 -12.79
C ASP A 81 -32.37 11.98 -11.75
N ILE A 82 -31.37 11.10 -11.67
CA ILE A 82 -30.21 11.25 -10.77
C ILE A 82 -29.36 12.45 -11.17
N ARG A 83 -29.09 12.62 -12.47
CA ARG A 83 -28.28 13.74 -12.99
C ARG A 83 -28.92 15.11 -12.74
N ALA A 84 -30.25 15.18 -12.67
CA ALA A 84 -30.96 16.42 -12.44
C ALA A 84 -30.95 16.87 -10.97
N ARG A 85 -30.48 16.04 -10.03
CA ARG A 85 -30.44 16.38 -8.61
C ARG A 85 -29.32 17.36 -8.30
N GLU A 86 -29.57 18.31 -7.41
CA GLU A 86 -28.59 19.31 -6.96
C GLU A 86 -27.52 18.73 -6.02
N ASP A 87 -27.77 17.55 -5.44
CA ASP A 87 -26.85 16.85 -4.54
C ASP A 87 -25.86 15.92 -5.27
N VAL A 88 -25.93 15.85 -6.59
CA VAL A 88 -25.06 15.04 -7.45
C VAL A 88 -24.18 15.96 -8.29
N GLU A 89 -22.85 15.84 -8.17
CA GLU A 89 -21.92 16.58 -9.03
C GLU A 89 -21.77 15.88 -10.39
N ARG A 90 -21.62 14.55 -10.35
CA ARG A 90 -21.40 13.75 -11.56
C ARG A 90 -22.01 12.36 -11.40
N VAL A 91 -22.57 11.85 -12.50
CA VAL A 91 -23.05 10.48 -12.59
C VAL A 91 -22.57 9.84 -13.90
N VAL A 92 -22.03 8.64 -13.79
CA VAL A 92 -21.53 7.84 -14.90
C VAL A 92 -22.14 6.44 -14.84
N PHE A 93 -22.70 5.99 -15.97
CA PHE A 93 -23.12 4.61 -16.11
C PHE A 93 -21.95 3.73 -16.57
N ARG A 94 -21.77 2.58 -15.93
CA ARG A 94 -20.80 1.54 -16.32
C ARG A 94 -21.44 0.18 -16.25
N PHE A 95 -20.86 -0.80 -16.93
CA PHE A 95 -21.25 -2.19 -16.73
C PHE A 95 -20.61 -2.73 -15.45
N SER A 96 -21.35 -3.50 -14.66
CA SER A 96 -20.84 -4.07 -13.40
C SER A 96 -19.57 -4.90 -13.63
N GLN A 97 -19.44 -5.54 -14.79
CA GLN A 97 -18.30 -6.35 -15.22
C GLN A 97 -16.99 -5.56 -15.38
N GLU A 98 -17.08 -4.24 -15.59
CA GLU A 98 -15.91 -3.36 -15.67
C GLU A 98 -15.31 -3.05 -14.30
N LEU A 99 -16.11 -3.17 -13.23
CA LEU A 99 -15.67 -2.94 -11.85
C LEU A 99 -15.37 -4.26 -11.13
N ASP A 100 -16.25 -5.27 -11.28
CA ASP A 100 -16.09 -6.59 -10.70
C ASP A 100 -16.46 -7.66 -11.73
N ARG A 101 -15.53 -8.59 -11.96
CA ARG A 101 -15.68 -9.68 -12.94
C ARG A 101 -16.79 -10.66 -12.58
N VAL A 102 -17.24 -10.70 -11.32
CA VAL A 102 -18.30 -11.60 -10.86
C VAL A 102 -19.68 -10.93 -10.93
N ALA A 103 -19.74 -9.60 -10.92
CA ALA A 103 -20.98 -8.85 -10.91
C ALA A 103 -21.62 -8.75 -12.31
N SER A 104 -22.95 -8.78 -12.36
CA SER A 104 -23.73 -8.64 -13.59
C SER A 104 -24.67 -7.44 -13.50
N GLY A 105 -25.02 -6.85 -14.65
CA GLY A 105 -25.89 -5.68 -14.73
C GLY A 105 -25.14 -4.37 -14.98
N GLY A 106 -25.79 -3.26 -14.61
CA GLY A 106 -25.25 -1.91 -14.71
C GLY A 106 -24.96 -1.32 -13.33
N VAL A 107 -24.03 -0.38 -13.29
CA VAL A 107 -23.66 0.40 -12.11
C VAL A 107 -23.74 1.87 -12.45
N PHE A 108 -24.41 2.65 -11.60
CA PHE A 108 -24.20 4.09 -11.58
C PHE A 108 -23.10 4.42 -10.59
N VAL A 109 -22.06 5.08 -11.08
CA VAL A 109 -21.01 5.71 -10.27
C VAL A 109 -21.41 7.16 -10.08
N ILE A 110 -21.68 7.55 -8.83
CA ILE A 110 -22.21 8.86 -8.46
C ILE A 110 -21.19 9.56 -7.56
N ASP A 111 -20.78 10.76 -7.96
CA ASP A 111 -19.98 11.66 -7.15
C ASP A 111 -20.93 12.68 -6.49
N PRO A 112 -21.02 12.69 -5.14
CA PRO A 112 -21.89 13.62 -4.42
C PRO A 112 -21.31 15.04 -4.48
N ALA A 113 -22.18 16.05 -4.54
CA ALA A 113 -21.77 17.47 -4.58
C ALA A 113 -21.01 17.93 -3.33
N SER A 114 -21.21 17.23 -2.20
CA SER A 114 -20.44 17.44 -0.98
C SER A 114 -20.49 16.18 -0.11
N PRO A 115 -19.46 15.94 0.73
CA PRO A 115 -19.41 14.76 1.59
C PRO A 115 -20.54 14.74 2.63
N ASP A 116 -21.05 15.89 3.05
CA ASP A 116 -22.13 16.02 4.04
C ASP A 116 -23.48 15.50 3.52
N VAL A 117 -23.69 15.54 2.20
CA VAL A 117 -24.94 15.10 1.58
C VAL A 117 -24.86 13.63 1.13
N ALA A 118 -23.66 13.08 1.03
CA ALA A 118 -23.42 11.74 0.52
C ALA A 118 -24.17 10.65 1.32
N SER A 119 -24.20 10.71 2.65
CA SER A 119 -24.92 9.73 3.47
C SER A 119 -26.44 9.77 3.24
N LYS A 120 -27.01 10.97 3.03
CA LYS A 120 -28.42 11.11 2.68
C LYS A 120 -28.70 10.56 1.28
N LEU A 121 -27.80 10.86 0.34
CA LEU A 121 -27.89 10.38 -1.03
C LEU A 121 -27.84 8.85 -1.10
N VAL A 122 -27.01 8.18 -0.29
CA VAL A 122 -26.97 6.71 -0.20
C VAL A 122 -28.33 6.14 0.20
N VAL A 123 -28.95 6.68 1.26
CA VAL A 123 -30.27 6.23 1.73
C VAL A 123 -31.33 6.43 0.65
N ASP A 124 -31.30 7.58 -0.02
CA ASP A 124 -32.22 7.86 -1.12
C ASP A 124 -32.02 6.87 -2.29
N MET A 125 -30.77 6.57 -2.66
CA MET A 125 -30.45 5.62 -3.73
C MET A 125 -30.88 4.19 -3.39
N GLN A 126 -30.74 3.75 -2.14
CA GLN A 126 -31.21 2.44 -1.69
C GLN A 126 -32.73 2.26 -1.82
N SER A 127 -33.49 3.37 -1.77
CA SER A 127 -34.95 3.35 -1.90
C SER A 127 -35.44 3.28 -3.35
N LEU A 128 -34.55 3.40 -4.34
CA LEU A 128 -34.93 3.39 -5.76
C LEU A 128 -35.32 2.00 -6.24
N ASN A 129 -36.45 1.93 -6.94
CA ASN A 129 -36.91 0.68 -7.55
C ASN A 129 -35.93 0.20 -8.62
N GLY A 130 -35.43 -1.02 -8.45
CA GLY A 130 -34.50 -1.65 -9.39
C GLY A 130 -33.03 -1.54 -8.98
N VAL A 131 -32.72 -0.88 -7.86
CA VAL A 131 -31.41 -0.95 -7.22
C VAL A 131 -31.31 -2.27 -6.44
N THR A 132 -30.23 -3.00 -6.63
CA THR A 132 -29.94 -4.25 -5.90
C THR A 132 -29.04 -4.01 -4.71
N GLU A 133 -28.08 -3.10 -4.85
CA GLU A 133 -27.05 -2.84 -3.85
C GLU A 133 -26.51 -1.43 -4.03
N VAL A 134 -26.15 -0.78 -2.92
CA VAL A 134 -25.46 0.51 -2.93
C VAL A 134 -24.19 0.36 -2.11
N VAL A 135 -23.05 0.54 -2.77
CA VAL A 135 -21.72 0.44 -2.18
C VAL A 135 -21.16 1.84 -2.02
N GLU A 136 -20.82 2.21 -0.79
CA GLU A 136 -20.13 3.44 -0.48
C GLU A 136 -18.63 3.24 -0.68
N ARG A 137 -18.03 4.02 -1.58
CA ARG A 137 -16.59 4.12 -1.67
C ARG A 137 -16.14 5.42 -1.00
N ARG A 138 -15.65 5.25 0.21
CA ARG A 138 -15.07 6.35 0.99
C ARG A 138 -13.67 6.64 0.47
N SER A 139 -13.26 7.90 0.57
CA SER A 139 -11.89 8.30 0.29
C SER A 139 -10.97 7.34 1.02
N GLN A 140 -10.22 6.52 0.27
CA GLN A 140 -9.01 5.96 0.82
C GLN A 140 -8.09 7.16 0.96
N GLY A 141 -8.15 7.82 2.12
CA GLY A 141 -7.36 9.02 2.40
C GLY A 141 -5.99 8.84 1.78
N GLU A 142 -5.64 9.78 0.90
CA GLU A 142 -4.49 9.75 0.01
C GLU A 142 -3.38 8.89 0.63
N PRO A 143 -3.04 7.72 0.04
CA PRO A 143 -2.21 6.74 0.72
C PRO A 143 -0.97 7.46 1.18
N ILE A 144 -0.84 7.61 2.51
CA ILE A 144 0.25 8.33 3.15
C ILE A 144 1.50 7.84 2.44
N ARG A 145 2.08 8.72 1.61
CA ARG A 145 3.17 8.39 0.71
C ARG A 145 4.20 7.67 1.56
N SER A 146 4.38 6.38 1.28
CA SER A 146 5.40 5.45 1.82
C SER A 146 6.03 5.85 3.16
N PRO A 147 5.99 5.00 4.20
CA PRO A 147 6.53 5.31 5.53
C PRO A 147 8.04 5.59 5.58
N LEU A 148 8.76 5.44 4.47
CA LEU A 148 10.16 5.85 4.34
C LEU A 148 10.29 7.08 3.45
N SER A 149 10.79 8.16 4.05
CA SER A 149 11.29 9.31 3.30
C SER A 149 12.35 8.86 2.29
N THR A 150 12.44 9.54 1.15
CA THR A 150 13.46 9.28 0.12
C THR A 150 14.87 9.31 0.73
N ALA A 151 15.10 10.15 1.73
CA ALA A 151 16.35 10.21 2.49
C ALA A 151 16.66 8.89 3.22
N ALA A 152 15.66 8.24 3.82
CA ALA A 152 15.85 6.95 4.50
C ALA A 152 16.15 5.81 3.51
N ARG A 153 15.54 5.84 2.31
CA ARG A 153 15.86 4.89 1.22
C ARG A 153 17.29 5.07 0.71
N ILE A 154 17.71 6.31 0.49
CA ILE A 154 19.08 6.64 0.08
C ILE A 154 20.07 6.24 1.18
N GLY A 155 19.73 6.48 2.45
CA GLY A 155 20.51 6.05 3.61
C GLY A 155 20.74 4.54 3.63
N LEU A 156 19.66 3.75 3.52
CA LEU A 156 19.75 2.28 3.49
C LEU A 156 20.52 1.75 2.26
N LEU A 157 20.36 2.36 1.10
CA LEU A 157 21.13 1.98 -0.10
C LEU A 157 22.61 2.31 0.06
N SER A 158 22.94 3.49 0.61
CA SER A 158 24.32 3.89 0.83
C SER A 158 25.01 3.02 1.88
N SER A 159 24.32 2.66 2.97
CA SER A 159 24.87 1.76 3.99
C SER A 159 25.05 0.35 3.45
N LEU A 160 24.14 -0.14 2.60
CA LEU A 160 24.28 -1.43 1.91
C LEU A 160 25.53 -1.47 1.03
N VAL A 161 25.74 -0.44 0.19
CA VAL A 161 26.90 -0.35 -0.72
C VAL A 161 28.20 -0.30 0.07
N VAL A 162 28.26 0.48 1.15
CA VAL A 162 29.44 0.56 2.02
C VAL A 162 29.71 -0.77 2.72
N THR A 163 28.67 -1.47 3.18
CA THR A 163 28.82 -2.77 3.85
C THR A 163 29.32 -3.85 2.88
N ILE A 164 28.83 -3.85 1.63
CA ILE A 164 29.33 -4.73 0.57
C ILE A 164 30.80 -4.42 0.26
N ALA A 165 31.13 -3.14 0.07
CA ALA A 165 32.50 -2.72 -0.23
C ALA A 165 33.48 -3.09 0.89
N LEU A 166 33.10 -2.94 2.16
CA LEU A 166 33.91 -3.37 3.29
C LEU A 166 33.99 -4.89 3.44
N SER A 167 32.96 -5.64 3.02
CA SER A 167 32.98 -7.11 3.09
C SER A 167 33.88 -7.76 2.03
N LEU A 168 34.15 -7.03 0.94
CA LEU A 168 35.00 -7.48 -0.18
C LEU A 168 36.47 -7.05 -0.05
N LEU A 169 36.80 -6.25 0.97
CA LEU A 169 38.13 -5.72 1.27
C LEU A 169 38.81 -6.56 2.36
#